data_AF-A0A4P7KXJ1-F1
#
_entry.id   AF-A0A4P7KXJ1-F1
#
_cell.length_a   1.000
_cell.length_b   1.000
_cell.length_c   1.000
_cell.angle_alpha   90.00
_cell.angle_beta   90.00
_cell.angle_gamma   90.00
#
_symmetry.space_group_name_H-M   'P 1'
#
loop_
_entity.id
_entity.type
_entity.pdbx_description
1 polymer ?
#
loop_
_entity_poly.entity_id
_entity_poly.type
_entity_poly.pdbx_seq_one_letter_code
_entity_poly.pdbx_strand_id
1 'polypeptide(L)' 'MRNSLTINNIEYKSQLASSLYEVILEKATDECSRQLFDLLGIACDLNQLIHKDAITIVENISIPQEYTYAGRA' A
#
# COMPACT_ATOMS: atom_id res chain seq x y z
N MET A 1 0.87 -21.45 -8.88
CA MET A 1 -0.28 -21.11 -8.01
C MET A 1 -0.41 -19.61 -7.97
N ARG A 2 -1.34 -19.00 -8.72
CA ARG A 2 -1.70 -17.59 -8.53
C ARG A 2 -2.58 -17.57 -7.30
N ASN A 3 -2.01 -17.28 -6.14
CA ASN A 3 -2.81 -17.03 -4.94
C ASN A 3 -3.69 -15.82 -5.26
N SER A 4 -5.00 -16.02 -5.38
CA SER A 4 -5.96 -14.93 -5.41
C SER A 4 -5.80 -14.19 -4.09
N LEU A 5 -5.05 -13.09 -4.13
CA LEU A 5 -4.92 -12.18 -3.01
C LEU A 5 -6.33 -11.64 -2.73
N THR A 6 -6.97 -12.16 -1.69
CA THR A 6 -8.22 -11.61 -1.18
C THR A 6 -7.96 -10.19 -0.69
N ILE A 7 -8.98 -9.33 -0.74
CA ILE A 7 -8.93 -7.93 -0.30
C ILE A 7 -8.22 -7.78 1.06
N ASN A 8 -8.68 -8.52 2.06
CA ASN A 8 -8.11 -8.50 3.41
C ASN A 8 -6.62 -8.91 3.43
N ASN A 9 -6.18 -9.72 2.48
CA ASN A 9 -4.81 -10.17 2.37
C ASN A 9 -3.90 -9.09 1.75
N ILE A 10 -4.44 -8.29 0.82
CA ILE A 10 -3.72 -7.16 0.22
C ILE A 10 -3.50 -6.07 1.28
N GLU A 11 -4.56 -5.66 1.97
CA GLU A 11 -4.50 -4.65 3.03
C GLU A 11 -3.55 -5.09 4.14
N TYR A 12 -3.74 -6.30 4.68
CA TYR A 12 -2.90 -6.82 5.75
C TYR A 12 -1.42 -6.91 5.37
N LYS A 13 -1.10 -7.42 4.17
CA LYS A 13 0.30 -7.57 3.72
C LYS A 13 0.98 -6.24 3.46
N SER A 14 0.26 -5.29 2.87
CA SER A 14 0.81 -3.96 2.57
C SER A 14 1.01 -3.13 3.84
N GLN A 15 0.11 -3.26 4.82
CA GLN A 15 0.27 -2.64 6.13
C GLN A 15 1.44 -3.27 6.91
N LEU A 16 1.60 -4.61 6.86
CA LEU A 16 2.76 -5.30 7.43
C LEU A 16 4.08 -4.83 6.80
N ALA A 17 4.11 -4.61 5.49
CA ALA A 17 5.27 -4.06 4.80
C ALA A 17 5.59 -2.64 5.27
N SER A 18 4.58 -1.78 5.46
CA SER A 18 4.77 -0.43 6.02
C SER A 18 5.40 -0.47 7.40
N SER A 19 4.88 -1.30 8.32
CA SER A 19 5.46 -1.45 9.66
C SER A 19 6.91 -1.97 9.62
N LEU A 20 7.23 -2.87 8.68
CA LEU A 20 8.59 -3.34 8.50
C LEU A 20 9.54 -2.23 8.00
N TYR A 21 9.09 -1.41 7.04
CA TYR A 21 9.87 -0.27 6.56
C TYR A 21 10.17 0.76 7.67
N GLU A 22 9.21 1.03 8.57
CA GLU A 22 9.44 1.91 9.71
C GLU A 22 10.59 1.41 10.60
N VAL A 23 10.57 0.12 10.96
CA VAL A 23 11.64 -0.50 11.76
C VAL A 23 12.98 -0.49 11.02
N ILE A 24 12.97 -0.74 9.71
CA ILE A 24 14.18 -0.70 8.89
C ILE A 24 14.75 0.71 8.83
N LEU A 25 13.92 1.74 8.63
CA LEU A 25 14.34 3.13 8.58
C LEU A 25 14.90 3.60 9.93
N GLU A 26 14.24 3.24 11.04
CA GLU A 26 14.73 3.54 12.39
C GLU A 26 16.15 2.98 12.59
N LYS A 27 16.38 1.72 12.24
CA LYS A 27 17.70 1.08 12.34
C LYS A 27 18.73 1.62 11.35
N ALA A 28 18.30 1.90 10.12
CA ALA A 28 19.18 2.38 9.07
C ALA A 28 19.69 3.80 9.33
N THR A 29 18.99 4.60 10.14
CA THR A 29 19.38 5.99 10.46
C THR A 29 20.79 6.07 11.06
N ASP A 30 21.15 5.10 11.91
CA ASP A 30 22.44 5.05 12.60
C ASP A 30 23.46 4.10 11.93
N GLU A 31 22.98 3.11 11.15
CA GLU A 31 23.81 2.03 10.61
C GLU A 31 24.17 2.18 9.13
N CYS A 32 23.43 2.98 8.35
CA CYS A 32 23.58 3.06 6.90
C CYS A 32 24.22 4.37 6.41
N SER A 33 24.83 4.30 5.23
CA SER A 33 25.22 5.53 4.52
C SER A 33 23.97 6.32 4.13
N ARG A 34 24.09 7.66 4.07
CA ARG A 34 22.99 8.54 3.68
C ARG A 34 22.36 8.12 2.34
N GLN A 35 23.17 7.72 1.36
CA GLN A 35 22.66 7.26 0.06
C GLN A 35 21.79 6.01 0.17
N LEU A 36 22.17 5.04 1.02
CA LEU A 36 21.38 3.84 1.24
C LEU A 36 20.10 4.14 2.03
N PHE A 37 20.19 5.05 3.00
CA PHE A 37 19.04 5.55 3.74
C PHE A 37 18.01 6.23 2.82
N ASP A 38 18.48 7.08 1.90
CA ASP A 38 17.62 7.76 0.92
C ASP A 38 16.92 6.75 0.00
N LEU A 39 17.62 5.70 -0.45
CA LEU A 39 17.04 4.60 -1.24
C LEU A 39 15.99 3.81 -0.47
N LEU A 40 16.20 3.58 0.83
CA LEU A 40 15.21 2.95 1.71
C LEU A 40 13.97 3.83 1.89
N GLY A 41 14.16 5.15 2.00
CA GLY A 41 13.06 6.12 2.01
C GLY A 41 12.20 6.02 0.76
N ILE A 42 12.84 6.03 -0.42
CA ILE A 42 12.13 5.87 -1.71
C ILE A 42 11.36 4.55 -1.78
N ALA A 43 11.96 3.45 -1.28
CA ALA A 43 11.28 2.16 -1.25
C ALA A 43 10.06 2.16 -0.32
N CYS A 44 10.14 2.85 0.81
CA CYS A 44 9.01 3.06 1.72
C CYS A 44 7.88 3.88 1.06
N ASP A 45 8.23 4.99 0.39
CA ASP A 45 7.26 5.83 -0.32
C ASP A 45 6.52 5.05 -1.42
N LEU A 46 7.25 4.23 -2.18
CA LEU A 46 6.66 3.35 -3.18
C LEU A 46 5.71 2.32 -2.56
N ASN A 47 6.06 1.73 -1.41
CA ASN A 47 5.19 0.81 -0.70
C ASN A 47 3.88 1.49 -0.26
N GLN A 48 3.95 2.72 0.25
CA GLN A 48 2.76 3.49 0.63
C GLN A 48 1.88 3.84 -0.57
N LEU A 49 2.49 4.20 -1.70
CA LEU A 49 1.75 4.48 -2.94
C LEU A 49 1.02 3.24 -3.45
N ILE A 50 1.71 2.09 -3.50
CA ILE A 50 1.12 0.81 -3.88
C ILE A 50 0.01 0.40 -2.91
N HIS A 51 0.20 0.58 -1.60
CA HIS A 51 -0.84 0.33 -0.60
C HIS A 51 -2.09 1.16 -0.89
N LYS A 52 -1.93 2.47 -1.08
CA LYS A 52 -3.04 3.39 -1.37
C LYS A 52 -3.78 3.02 -2.65
N ASP A 53 -3.06 2.74 -3.73
CA ASP A 53 -3.65 2.33 -5.01
C ASP A 53 -4.40 1.01 -4.87
N ALA A 54 -3.82 0.05 -4.13
CA ALA A 54 -4.44 -1.25 -3.90
C ALA A 54 -5.74 -1.13 -3.09
N ILE A 55 -5.77 -0.35 -2.01
CA ILE A 55 -7.00 -0.07 -1.24
C ILE A 55 -8.03 0.64 -2.10
N THR A 56 -7.62 1.65 -2.88
CA THR A 56 -8.53 2.38 -3.79
C THR A 56 -9.18 1.46 -4.81
N ILE A 57 -8.41 0.55 -5.43
CA ILE A 57 -8.95 -0.43 -6.39
C ILE A 57 -9.94 -1.38 -5.68
N VAL A 58 -9.60 -1.84 -4.48
CA VAL A 58 -10.43 -2.72 -3.66
C VAL A 58 -11.78 -2.07 -3.30
N GLU A 59 -11.76 -0.82 -2.85
CA GLU A 59 -12.97 -0.07 -2.50
C GLU A 59 -13.88 0.12 -3.73
N ASN A 60 -13.30 0.48 -4.87
CA ASN A 60 -14.03 0.67 -6.13
C ASN A 60 -14.64 -0.63 -6.68
N ILE A 61 -14.03 -1.80 -6.42
CA ILE A 61 -14.60 -3.10 -6.79
C ILE A 61 -15.72 -3.52 -5.81
N SER A 62 -15.65 -3.07 -4.55
CA SER A 62 -16.63 -3.42 -3.51
C SER A 62 -17.90 -2.57 -3.54
N ILE A 63 -17.89 -1.42 -4.22
CA ILE A 63 -19.08 -0.58 -4.45
C ILE A 63 -19.66 -0.95 -5.84
N PRO A 64 -20.82 -1.64 -5.92
CA PRO A 64 -21.44 -1.93 -7.21
C PRO A 64 -21.80 -0.62 -7.93
N GLN A 65 -21.39 -0.52 -9.21
CA GLN A 65 -21.66 0.61 -10.12
C GLN A 65 -23.17 0.84 -10.41
N GLU A 66 -24.08 0.12 -9.75
CA GLU A 66 -25.53 0.18 -10.00
C GLU A 66 -26.27 1.36 -9.35
N TYR A 67 -25.60 2.21 -8.55
CA TYR A 67 -26.26 3.32 -7.85
C TYR A 67 -26.03 4.73 -8.44
N THR A 68 -25.43 4.86 -9.63
CA THR A 68 -25.15 6.18 -10.26
C THR A 68 -26.11 6.55 -11.41
N TYR A 69 -27.33 6.01 -11.45
CA TYR A 69 -28.36 6.47 -12.38
C TYR A 69 -29.76 6.50 -11.74
N ALA A 70 -29.99 7.44 -10.83
CA ALA A 70 -31.34 7.91 -10.52
C ALA A 70 -31.28 9.39 -10.10
N GLY A 71 -31.57 10.29 -11.03
CA GLY A 71 -31.82 11.70 -10.66
C GLY A 71 -31.32 12.75 -11.63
N ARG A 72 -31.67 12.65 -12.93
CA ARG A 72 -31.89 13.83 -13.78
C ARG A 72 -33.05 13.53 -14.74
N ALA A 73 -34.26 13.72 -14.22
CA ALA A 73 -35.44 14.02 -15.01
C ALA A 73 -35.75 15.51 -14.79
#